data_AF-A0A934E1E3-F1
#
_entry.id   AF-A0A934E1E3-F1
#
_cell.length_a   1.000
_cell.length_b   1.000
_cell.length_c   1.000
_cell.angle_alpha   90.00
_cell.angle_beta   90.00
_cell.angle_gamma   90.00
#
_symmetry.space_group_name_H-M   'P 1'
#
loop_
_entity.id
_entity.type
_entity.pdbx_description
1 polymer ?
#
loop_
_entity_poly.entity_id
_entity_poly.type
_entity_poly.pdbx_seq_one_letter_code
_entity_poly.pdbx_strand_id
1 'polypeptide(L)'
;MPLVVALHGCFQSGADYQLSTGWDDLADRYGFMVVYPHKTGGTIGTCWDHAATGTGNPNADMTHILGIIDEVKGSHHIDSNRVYVTGLSAGGGLTYCLMEFKGSTFAGGAPMAAPQCGTKGNPVSEAMIIWHSSSDGISQGAAGFSRFGGAYSGAQKTVTGSRLKQGNTRHSYDAFTLNGKHVVGLVTMSNPHGIAVDPGNLDDQGGTTGSYASDQDIWSSYYTAQFWGLLSTQPITTPAVNITFPASGAQVSGTLTIEATATDDQSVERVEFYVDGQLKCTDGTGPYTCVWDTSLEPSGSHALMAKAYDPSGAVGTDDDTSVSIGISGRDAGPLAGPDSGPLGPDAGAVFTCEETYASNYAHVQSGRAERCGTYLTNACTAGGGDDLGAWSLSISSWVREVRAGYFEAGRCEEVPGEDASAPDVSVTRPDAGYLAVDTGYVPRPDAGHLAGDTGHGPRLDAQVQSDAGAAAPPEDGFLSCGTSGSPLPMVAVVALLLLGLLPRGARASSRS
;
A
#
# COMPACT_ATOMS: atom_id res chain seq x y z
N MET A 1 -5.84 -6.49 -2.73
CA MET A 1 -5.24 -5.12 -2.65
C MET A 1 -4.68 -4.65 -4.01
N PRO A 2 -4.47 -3.32 -4.23
CA PRO A 2 -3.75 -2.78 -5.38
C PRO A 2 -2.24 -3.07 -5.36
N LEU A 3 -1.57 -2.91 -6.50
CA LEU A 3 -0.11 -2.98 -6.64
C LEU A 3 0.44 -1.76 -7.40
N VAL A 4 1.46 -1.09 -6.87
CA VAL A 4 2.24 -0.04 -7.55
C VAL A 4 3.64 -0.57 -7.85
N VAL A 5 4.06 -0.48 -9.11
CA VAL A 5 5.43 -0.79 -9.56
C VAL A 5 6.21 0.50 -9.68
N ALA A 6 7.21 0.70 -8.81
CA ALA A 6 7.96 1.94 -8.68
C ALA A 6 9.40 1.80 -9.23
N LEU A 7 9.64 2.40 -10.39
CA LEU A 7 10.87 2.21 -11.19
C LEU A 7 11.87 3.36 -11.01
N HIS A 8 13.04 3.02 -10.48
CA HIS A 8 14.12 3.99 -10.26
C HIS A 8 14.71 4.56 -11.57
N GLY A 9 15.34 5.73 -11.48
CA GLY A 9 16.06 6.35 -12.60
C GLY A 9 17.46 5.76 -12.85
N CYS A 10 18.17 6.33 -13.82
CA CYS A 10 19.58 6.03 -14.05
C CYS A 10 20.45 6.33 -12.83
N PHE A 11 21.43 5.46 -12.56
CA PHE A 11 22.39 5.56 -11.44
C PHE A 11 21.78 5.45 -10.03
N GLN A 12 20.47 5.30 -9.92
CA GLN A 12 19.77 4.93 -8.68
C GLN A 12 19.64 3.40 -8.54
N SER A 13 19.28 2.96 -7.35
CA SER A 13 18.75 1.63 -7.04
C SER A 13 17.26 1.68 -6.68
N GLY A 14 16.62 0.51 -6.54
CA GLY A 14 15.25 0.43 -6.03
C GLY A 14 15.11 1.02 -4.61
N ALA A 15 16.11 0.78 -3.76
CA ALA A 15 16.15 1.31 -2.39
C ALA A 15 16.28 2.84 -2.35
N ASP A 16 17.08 3.45 -3.22
CA ASP A 16 17.17 4.92 -3.31
C ASP A 16 15.82 5.55 -3.71
N TYR A 17 15.06 4.87 -4.57
CA TYR A 17 13.74 5.30 -5.02
C TYR A 17 12.68 5.14 -3.93
N GLN A 18 12.71 4.01 -3.20
CA GLN A 18 11.89 3.77 -2.01
C GLN A 18 12.07 4.88 -0.96
N LEU A 19 13.31 5.11 -0.50
CA LEU A 19 13.64 6.08 0.55
C LEU A 19 13.28 7.53 0.22
N SER A 20 13.27 7.91 -1.06
CA SER A 20 13.03 9.29 -1.50
C SER A 20 11.57 9.58 -1.83
N THR A 21 10.80 8.61 -2.31
CA THR A 21 9.44 8.84 -2.83
C THR A 21 8.33 8.86 -1.78
N GLY A 22 8.52 8.23 -0.62
CA GLY A 22 7.46 8.07 0.39
C GLY A 22 6.31 7.14 -0.04
N TRP A 23 6.52 6.31 -1.07
CA TRP A 23 5.48 5.37 -1.52
C TRP A 23 5.09 4.36 -0.42
N ASP A 24 6.01 4.02 0.48
CA ASP A 24 5.75 3.17 1.67
C ASP A 24 4.74 3.84 2.63
N ASP A 25 4.91 5.13 2.95
CA ASP A 25 3.98 5.87 3.82
C ASP A 25 2.55 5.89 3.25
N LEU A 26 2.41 5.87 1.93
CA LEU A 26 1.10 5.81 1.26
C LEU A 26 0.54 4.38 1.24
N ALA A 27 1.40 3.39 1.01
CA ALA A 27 1.05 1.97 1.04
C ALA A 27 0.43 1.58 2.39
N ASP A 28 1.11 1.95 3.48
CA ASP A 28 0.69 1.68 4.86
C ASP A 28 -0.59 2.45 5.23
N ARG A 29 -0.72 3.73 4.84
CA ARG A 29 -1.91 4.54 5.15
C ARG A 29 -3.17 4.13 4.38
N TYR A 30 -3.02 3.62 3.15
CA TYR A 30 -4.15 3.45 2.21
C TYR A 30 -4.34 2.02 1.68
N GLY A 31 -3.59 1.03 2.20
CA GLY A 31 -3.87 -0.39 1.98
C GLY A 31 -3.55 -0.89 0.57
N PHE A 32 -2.36 -0.58 0.06
CA PHE A 32 -1.85 -1.11 -1.21
C PHE A 32 -0.40 -1.57 -1.11
N MET A 33 0.03 -2.42 -2.05
CA MET A 33 1.41 -2.90 -2.11
C MET A 33 2.25 -2.05 -3.07
N VAL A 34 3.52 -1.82 -2.73
CA VAL A 34 4.51 -1.24 -3.64
C VAL A 34 5.64 -2.23 -3.84
N VAL A 35 6.11 -2.36 -5.09
CA VAL A 35 7.33 -3.09 -5.42
C VAL A 35 8.34 -2.15 -6.07
N TYR A 36 9.61 -2.28 -5.68
CA TYR A 36 10.72 -1.47 -6.17
C TYR A 36 11.76 -2.33 -6.94
N PRO A 37 11.47 -2.73 -8.19
CA PRO A 37 12.41 -3.49 -9.01
C PRO A 37 13.77 -2.79 -9.11
N HIS A 38 14.86 -3.55 -8.98
CA HIS A 38 16.22 -3.03 -9.13
C HIS A 38 16.88 -3.54 -10.42
N LYS A 39 17.26 -2.63 -11.31
CA LYS A 39 17.97 -2.95 -12.55
C LYS A 39 19.45 -3.19 -12.28
N THR A 40 19.91 -4.42 -12.56
CA THR A 40 21.33 -4.76 -12.66
C THR A 40 21.79 -4.73 -14.12
N GLY A 41 23.05 -4.35 -14.37
CA GLY A 41 23.68 -4.41 -15.70
C GLY A 41 22.95 -3.62 -16.81
N GLY A 42 22.63 -2.34 -16.57
CA GLY A 42 22.19 -1.45 -17.65
C GLY A 42 23.37 -1.03 -18.53
N THR A 43 23.10 -0.69 -19.80
CA THR A 43 24.13 -0.17 -20.74
C THR A 43 24.81 1.09 -20.18
N ILE A 44 24.06 1.90 -19.45
CA ILE A 44 24.53 3.08 -18.73
C ILE A 44 24.23 2.84 -17.24
N GLY A 45 25.21 2.31 -16.50
CA GLY A 45 25.05 2.04 -15.06
C GLY A 45 23.85 1.13 -14.73
N THR A 46 22.89 1.67 -13.96
CA THR A 46 21.63 1.00 -13.60
C THR A 46 20.43 1.46 -14.43
N CYS A 47 20.62 2.18 -15.55
CA CYS A 47 19.51 2.61 -16.41
C CYS A 47 18.70 1.41 -16.94
N TRP A 48 17.38 1.56 -16.93
CA TRP A 48 16.43 0.75 -17.69
C TRP A 48 16.57 1.00 -19.20
N ASP A 49 16.44 -0.05 -20.01
CA ASP A 49 16.43 0.06 -21.46
C ASP A 49 15.10 0.66 -21.95
N HIS A 50 15.21 1.87 -22.46
CA HIS A 50 14.16 2.65 -23.12
C HIS A 50 14.84 3.46 -24.23
N ALA A 51 14.08 3.99 -25.19
CA ALA A 51 14.66 4.43 -26.46
C ALA A 51 15.73 5.55 -26.40
N ALA A 52 15.88 6.26 -25.27
CA ALA A 52 16.90 7.28 -25.09
C ALA A 52 18.25 6.77 -24.53
N THR A 53 18.39 5.50 -24.10
CA THR A 53 19.69 4.93 -23.66
C THR A 53 20.64 4.58 -24.82
N GLY A 54 20.14 4.57 -26.06
CA GLY A 54 20.93 4.24 -27.25
C GLY A 54 21.06 2.75 -27.58
N THR A 55 20.52 1.82 -26.77
CA THR A 55 20.62 0.36 -26.99
C THR A 55 19.40 -0.31 -27.61
N GLY A 56 18.21 0.29 -27.52
CA GLY A 56 17.00 -0.17 -28.20
C GLY A 56 16.31 -1.38 -27.57
N ASN A 57 15.10 -1.65 -28.06
CA ASN A 57 14.21 -2.75 -27.66
C ASN A 57 13.93 -2.90 -26.13
N PRO A 58 12.99 -2.12 -25.56
CA PRO A 58 12.62 -2.20 -24.13
C PRO A 58 12.01 -3.55 -23.70
N ASN A 59 11.81 -4.51 -24.62
CA ASN A 59 11.12 -5.78 -24.34
C ASN A 59 11.76 -6.61 -23.22
N ALA A 60 13.09 -6.58 -23.05
CA ALA A 60 13.75 -7.37 -22.01
C ALA A 60 13.34 -6.89 -20.61
N ASP A 61 13.51 -5.60 -20.34
CA ASP A 61 13.14 -4.98 -19.08
C ASP A 61 11.61 -5.03 -18.87
N MET A 62 10.80 -4.76 -19.90
CA MET A 62 9.34 -4.93 -19.79
C MET A 62 8.95 -6.37 -19.43
N THR A 63 9.60 -7.39 -20.01
CA THR A 63 9.32 -8.80 -19.68
C THR A 63 9.72 -9.12 -18.25
N HIS A 64 10.83 -8.56 -17.76
CA HIS A 64 11.26 -8.74 -16.37
C HIS A 64 10.29 -8.09 -15.39
N ILE A 65 9.83 -6.86 -15.65
CA ILE A 65 8.81 -6.17 -14.82
C ILE A 65 7.49 -6.96 -14.79
N LEU A 66 7.04 -7.48 -15.93
CA LEU A 66 5.83 -8.33 -15.99
C LEU A 66 6.01 -9.62 -15.17
N GLY A 67 7.18 -10.27 -15.25
CA GLY A 67 7.49 -11.44 -14.44
C GLY A 67 7.45 -11.17 -12.93
N ILE A 68 7.94 -10.01 -12.49
CA ILE A 68 7.83 -9.57 -11.08
C ILE A 68 6.36 -9.36 -10.69
N ILE A 69 5.55 -8.73 -11.55
CA ILE A 69 4.11 -8.56 -11.30
C ILE A 69 3.41 -9.92 -11.15
N ASP A 70 3.73 -10.90 -12.01
CA ASP A 70 3.15 -12.24 -11.96
C ASP A 70 3.60 -13.02 -10.71
N GLU A 71 4.85 -12.86 -10.27
CA GLU A 71 5.38 -13.46 -9.03
C GLU A 71 4.70 -12.86 -7.77
N VAL A 72 4.52 -11.53 -7.73
CA VAL A 72 3.81 -10.85 -6.64
C VAL A 72 2.33 -11.26 -6.62
N LYS A 73 1.67 -11.38 -7.78
CA LYS A 73 0.30 -11.92 -7.91
C LYS A 73 0.18 -13.39 -7.49
N GLY A 74 1.23 -14.19 -7.70
CA GLY A 74 1.26 -15.59 -7.29
C GLY A 74 1.49 -15.80 -5.78
N SER A 75 1.95 -14.77 -5.07
CA SER A 75 2.29 -14.81 -3.64
C SER A 75 1.38 -13.97 -2.75
N HIS A 76 0.63 -13.02 -3.31
CA HIS A 76 -0.22 -12.07 -2.58
C HIS A 76 -1.55 -11.82 -3.31
N HIS A 77 -2.61 -11.47 -2.58
CA HIS A 77 -3.94 -11.17 -3.13
C HIS A 77 -3.97 -9.81 -3.87
N ILE A 78 -3.34 -9.75 -5.04
CA ILE A 78 -3.29 -8.56 -5.90
C ILE A 78 -4.48 -8.52 -6.86
N ASP A 79 -5.22 -7.43 -6.81
CA ASP A 79 -6.28 -7.11 -7.76
C ASP A 79 -5.66 -6.80 -9.13
N SER A 80 -5.88 -7.70 -10.10
CA SER A 80 -5.33 -7.56 -11.45
C SER A 80 -5.89 -6.36 -12.23
N ASN A 81 -7.00 -5.75 -11.79
CA ASN A 81 -7.55 -4.52 -12.36
C ASN A 81 -7.03 -3.25 -11.67
N ARG A 82 -6.13 -3.38 -10.68
CA ARG A 82 -5.52 -2.28 -9.91
C ARG A 82 -4.00 -2.43 -9.78
N VAL A 83 -3.36 -2.73 -10.90
CA VAL A 83 -1.89 -2.68 -11.04
C VAL A 83 -1.49 -1.36 -11.70
N TYR A 84 -0.54 -0.62 -11.12
CA TYR A 84 -0.10 0.69 -11.59
C TYR A 84 1.41 0.72 -11.75
N VAL A 85 1.92 1.62 -12.60
CA VAL A 85 3.37 1.76 -12.83
C VAL A 85 3.82 3.21 -12.84
N THR A 86 4.93 3.51 -12.17
CA THR A 86 5.53 4.84 -12.07
C THR A 86 7.05 4.75 -12.16
N GLY A 87 7.71 5.84 -12.52
CA GLY A 87 9.16 5.89 -12.44
C GLY A 87 9.79 7.21 -12.86
N LEU A 88 11.00 7.46 -12.37
CA LEU A 88 11.80 8.63 -12.71
C LEU A 88 12.70 8.34 -13.93
N SER A 89 12.91 9.34 -14.80
CA SER A 89 13.95 9.32 -15.83
C SER A 89 13.82 8.08 -16.72
N ALA A 90 14.83 7.20 -16.75
CA ALA A 90 14.77 5.91 -17.44
C ALA A 90 13.63 4.99 -16.97
N GLY A 91 13.33 4.94 -15.68
CA GLY A 91 12.17 4.21 -15.15
C GLY A 91 10.84 4.80 -15.63
N GLY A 92 10.80 6.13 -15.82
CA GLY A 92 9.68 6.82 -16.46
C GLY A 92 9.60 6.57 -17.98
N GLY A 93 10.74 6.43 -18.64
CA GLY A 93 10.82 6.00 -20.04
C GLY A 93 10.32 4.55 -20.23
N LEU A 94 10.68 3.65 -19.32
CA LEU A 94 10.15 2.29 -19.28
C LEU A 94 8.65 2.28 -18.91
N THR A 95 8.20 3.16 -18.01
CA THR A 95 6.77 3.39 -17.70
C THR A 95 6.00 3.76 -18.97
N TYR A 96 6.49 4.69 -19.80
CA TYR A 96 5.88 4.96 -21.11
C TYR A 96 5.82 3.72 -21.99
N CYS A 97 6.92 2.96 -22.12
CA CYS A 97 6.93 1.75 -22.95
C CYS A 97 5.95 0.67 -22.44
N LEU A 98 5.85 0.48 -21.12
CA LEU A 98 4.88 -0.44 -20.51
C LEU A 98 3.44 -0.03 -20.82
N MET A 99 3.09 1.25 -20.67
CA MET A 99 1.75 1.73 -21.03
C MET A 99 1.48 1.57 -22.55
N GLU A 100 2.46 1.83 -23.42
CA GLU A 100 2.27 1.73 -24.89
C GLU A 100 2.19 0.30 -25.44
N PHE A 101 2.90 -0.66 -24.85
CA PHE A 101 3.00 -2.04 -25.37
C PHE A 101 2.29 -3.09 -24.52
N LYS A 102 1.95 -2.74 -23.27
CA LYS A 102 1.41 -3.65 -22.24
C LYS A 102 0.31 -3.00 -21.39
N GLY A 103 -0.23 -1.84 -21.79
CA GLY A 103 -1.17 -1.05 -20.98
C GLY A 103 -2.42 -1.79 -20.51
N SER A 104 -2.88 -2.82 -21.22
CA SER A 104 -3.96 -3.72 -20.74
C SER A 104 -3.65 -4.48 -19.44
N THR A 105 -2.39 -4.44 -18.97
CA THR A 105 -1.95 -4.99 -17.68
C THR A 105 -2.09 -3.97 -16.54
N PHE A 106 -2.24 -2.68 -16.87
CA PHE A 106 -2.12 -1.57 -15.93
C PHE A 106 -3.39 -0.73 -15.88
N ALA A 107 -3.86 -0.42 -14.67
CA ALA A 107 -4.94 0.53 -14.44
C ALA A 107 -4.51 1.99 -14.67
N GLY A 108 -3.20 2.26 -14.58
CA GLY A 108 -2.63 3.56 -14.92
C GLY A 108 -1.12 3.66 -14.81
N GLY A 109 -0.58 4.74 -15.40
CA GLY A 109 0.86 5.00 -15.51
C GLY A 109 1.25 6.42 -15.09
N ALA A 110 2.40 6.59 -14.44
CA ALA A 110 2.89 7.88 -13.96
C ALA A 110 4.39 8.11 -14.25
N PRO A 111 4.76 8.44 -15.50
CA PRO A 111 6.14 8.71 -15.86
C PRO A 111 6.58 10.09 -15.38
N MET A 112 7.79 10.17 -14.81
CA MET A 112 8.34 11.37 -14.18
C MET A 112 9.70 11.74 -14.75
N ALA A 113 9.91 13.03 -15.07
CA ALA A 113 11.12 13.55 -15.71
C ALA A 113 11.54 12.73 -16.96
N ALA A 114 10.54 12.17 -17.65
CA ALA A 114 10.75 11.01 -18.51
C ALA A 114 10.96 11.40 -20.00
N PRO A 115 11.93 10.80 -20.70
CA PRO A 115 11.93 10.73 -22.15
C PRO A 115 10.83 9.77 -22.62
N GLN A 116 10.34 9.92 -23.85
CA GLN A 116 9.30 9.05 -24.41
C GLN A 116 9.83 7.67 -24.83
N CYS A 117 8.93 6.70 -24.94
CA CYS A 117 9.20 5.48 -25.70
C CYS A 117 9.35 5.84 -27.20
N GLY A 118 10.56 5.72 -27.73
CA GLY A 118 10.95 6.24 -29.05
C GLY A 118 10.42 5.45 -30.26
N THR A 119 9.88 4.25 -30.03
CA THR A 119 8.95 3.62 -30.96
C THR A 119 7.55 4.12 -30.64
N LYS A 120 6.88 4.77 -31.60
CA LYS A 120 5.49 5.23 -31.42
C LYS A 120 4.53 4.03 -31.36
N GLY A 121 4.43 3.37 -30.21
CA GLY A 121 3.36 2.41 -29.92
C GLY A 121 1.99 3.10 -29.98
N ASN A 122 0.92 2.31 -29.98
CA ASN A 122 -0.41 2.89 -29.89
C ASN A 122 -0.70 3.14 -28.40
N PRO A 123 -0.83 4.41 -27.94
CA PRO A 123 -1.28 4.66 -26.58
C PRO A 123 -2.67 4.04 -26.41
N VAL A 124 -2.83 3.29 -25.33
CA VAL A 124 -4.09 2.68 -24.91
C VAL A 124 -4.81 3.60 -23.90
N SER A 125 -6.05 3.25 -23.54
CA SER A 125 -7.00 4.17 -22.87
C SER A 125 -7.02 4.04 -21.35
N GLU A 126 -5.86 3.83 -20.73
CA GLU A 126 -5.66 3.71 -19.29
C GLU A 126 -5.06 4.98 -18.68
N ALA A 127 -5.36 5.23 -17.40
CA ALA A 127 -5.21 6.56 -16.82
C ALA A 127 -3.75 6.96 -16.66
N MET A 128 -3.36 8.17 -17.08
CA MET A 128 -1.96 8.63 -16.98
C MET A 128 -1.79 9.98 -16.28
N ILE A 129 -0.82 10.10 -15.38
CA ILE A 129 -0.40 11.39 -14.79
C ILE A 129 1.09 11.62 -15.02
N ILE A 130 1.40 12.56 -15.89
CA ILE A 130 2.76 12.81 -16.39
C ILE A 130 3.39 13.92 -15.54
N TRP A 131 4.51 13.61 -14.90
CA TRP A 131 5.28 14.58 -14.11
C TRP A 131 6.45 15.10 -14.94
N HIS A 132 6.37 16.38 -15.30
CA HIS A 132 7.30 17.06 -16.20
C HIS A 132 7.96 18.23 -15.48
N SER A 133 9.20 18.54 -15.87
CA SER A 133 9.82 19.81 -15.53
C SER A 133 10.06 20.64 -16.78
N SER A 134 9.71 21.93 -16.68
CA SER A 134 9.97 22.94 -17.69
C SER A 134 11.45 23.29 -17.88
N SER A 135 12.31 22.96 -16.90
CA SER A 135 13.76 23.18 -16.94
C SER A 135 14.56 21.92 -17.35
N ASP A 136 13.87 20.79 -17.59
CA ASP A 136 14.47 19.51 -17.94
C ASP A 136 14.48 19.26 -19.45
N GLY A 137 15.65 19.41 -20.07
CA GLY A 137 15.86 19.18 -21.51
C GLY A 137 15.78 17.72 -21.97
N ILE A 138 15.63 16.75 -21.05
CA ILE A 138 15.44 15.31 -21.36
C ILE A 138 13.95 14.96 -21.40
N SER A 139 13.14 15.58 -20.53
CA SER A 139 11.73 15.23 -20.37
C SER A 139 10.86 15.71 -21.54
N GLN A 140 10.04 14.79 -22.07
CA GLN A 140 9.15 15.04 -23.21
C GLN A 140 7.67 15.04 -22.80
N GLY A 141 7.39 15.50 -21.57
CA GLY A 141 6.09 15.39 -20.90
C GLY A 141 4.90 16.00 -21.66
N ALA A 142 5.05 17.22 -22.19
CA ALA A 142 3.98 17.88 -22.95
C ALA A 142 3.58 17.13 -24.24
N ALA A 143 4.54 16.48 -24.89
CA ALA A 143 4.28 15.65 -26.07
C ALA A 143 3.69 14.28 -25.69
N GLY A 144 4.07 13.71 -24.53
CA GLY A 144 3.42 12.52 -23.97
C GLY A 144 1.95 12.80 -23.62
N PHE A 145 1.69 13.91 -22.93
CA PHE A 145 0.35 14.37 -22.55
C PHE A 145 -0.57 14.53 -23.76
N SER A 146 -0.08 15.19 -24.82
CA SER A 146 -0.84 15.36 -26.06
C SER A 146 -1.13 14.03 -26.77
N ARG A 147 -0.21 13.07 -26.69
CA ARG A 147 -0.30 11.75 -27.35
C ARG A 147 -1.26 10.80 -26.63
N PHE A 148 -1.16 10.68 -25.31
CA PHE A 148 -2.08 9.85 -24.52
C PHE A 148 -3.46 10.49 -24.39
N GLY A 149 -3.54 11.82 -24.23
CA GLY A 149 -4.83 12.52 -24.23
C GLY A 149 -5.59 12.35 -25.56
N GLY A 150 -4.88 12.34 -26.69
CA GLY A 150 -5.44 12.06 -28.00
C GLY A 150 -5.88 10.60 -28.25
N ALA A 151 -5.54 9.66 -27.36
CA ALA A 151 -6.01 8.27 -27.44
C ALA A 151 -7.48 8.14 -27.02
N TYR A 152 -7.95 9.02 -26.14
CA TYR A 152 -9.32 9.00 -25.62
C TYR A 152 -10.29 9.72 -26.55
N SER A 153 -11.06 8.94 -27.33
CA SER A 153 -12.14 9.48 -28.14
C SER A 153 -13.18 10.21 -27.28
N GLY A 154 -13.39 11.50 -27.54
CA GLY A 154 -14.34 12.35 -26.80
C GLY A 154 -13.78 13.02 -25.54
N ALA A 155 -12.51 12.78 -25.16
CA ALA A 155 -11.90 13.51 -24.05
C ALA A 155 -11.66 14.97 -24.43
N GLN A 156 -12.00 15.88 -23.50
CA GLN A 156 -11.81 17.32 -23.67
C GLN A 156 -10.55 17.77 -22.93
N LYS A 157 -9.70 18.56 -23.60
CA LYS A 157 -8.50 19.12 -22.99
C LYS A 157 -8.87 20.33 -22.12
N THR A 158 -8.91 20.14 -20.82
CA THR A 158 -9.02 21.19 -19.81
C THR A 158 -7.61 21.76 -19.54
N VAL A 159 -7.16 22.66 -20.42
CA VAL A 159 -5.97 23.49 -20.16
C VAL A 159 -6.40 24.67 -19.31
N THR A 160 -5.85 24.77 -18.11
CA THR A 160 -6.17 25.88 -17.20
C THR A 160 -4.94 26.46 -16.51
N GLY A 161 -3.77 25.81 -16.57
CA GLY A 161 -2.64 26.21 -15.73
C GLY A 161 -2.99 26.20 -14.24
N SER A 162 -3.94 25.35 -13.85
CA SER A 162 -4.39 25.16 -12.46
C SER A 162 -3.28 24.54 -11.62
N ARG A 163 -3.53 24.30 -10.33
CA ARG A 163 -2.57 23.65 -9.42
C ARG A 163 -3.28 22.46 -8.79
N LEU A 164 -2.58 21.32 -8.65
CA LEU A 164 -3.08 20.18 -7.89
C LEU A 164 -3.15 20.52 -6.38
N LYS A 165 -2.02 20.93 -5.80
CA LYS A 165 -1.99 21.51 -4.44
C LYS A 165 -2.43 22.98 -4.47
N GLN A 166 -3.40 23.35 -3.64
CA GLN A 166 -3.88 24.73 -3.53
C GLN A 166 -2.76 25.63 -2.99
N GLY A 167 -2.69 26.89 -3.48
CA GLY A 167 -1.70 27.87 -3.02
C GLY A 167 -0.29 27.74 -3.63
N ASN A 168 0.23 26.54 -3.85
CA ASN A 168 1.58 26.28 -4.41
C ASN A 168 1.81 27.05 -5.73
N THR A 169 2.92 27.80 -5.83
CA THR A 169 3.28 28.63 -7.01
C THR A 169 4.31 28.01 -7.97
N ARG A 170 4.88 26.84 -7.65
CA ARG A 170 6.00 26.19 -8.37
C ARG A 170 5.58 25.23 -9.48
N HIS A 171 4.31 24.81 -9.52
CA HIS A 171 3.77 23.94 -10.58
C HIS A 171 2.50 24.48 -11.27
N SER A 172 2.23 23.91 -12.44
CA SER A 172 0.94 23.95 -13.12
C SER A 172 0.41 22.54 -13.41
N TYR A 173 -0.89 22.43 -13.62
CA TYR A 173 -1.60 21.20 -13.94
C TYR A 173 -2.61 21.45 -15.06
N ASP A 174 -2.54 20.61 -16.09
CA ASP A 174 -3.52 20.51 -17.17
C ASP A 174 -4.05 19.06 -17.25
N ALA A 175 -5.28 18.88 -17.72
CA ALA A 175 -5.90 17.56 -17.86
C ALA A 175 -6.63 17.35 -19.19
N PHE A 176 -6.74 16.09 -19.60
CA PHE A 176 -7.81 15.60 -20.47
C PHE A 176 -8.89 14.97 -19.60
N THR A 177 -10.13 15.38 -19.84
CA THR A 177 -11.31 14.98 -19.06
C THR A 177 -12.27 14.21 -19.94
N LEU A 178 -12.70 13.02 -19.51
CA LEU A 178 -13.72 12.20 -20.17
C LEU A 178 -14.84 11.91 -19.16
N ASN A 179 -16.08 12.21 -19.52
CA ASN A 179 -17.26 12.02 -18.66
C ASN A 179 -17.10 12.62 -17.24
N GLY A 180 -16.42 13.76 -17.14
CA GLY A 180 -16.14 14.44 -15.86
C GLY A 180 -14.94 13.90 -15.06
N LYS A 181 -14.33 12.78 -15.47
CA LYS A 181 -13.12 12.22 -14.85
C LYS A 181 -11.85 12.66 -15.59
N HIS A 182 -10.81 13.07 -14.86
CA HIS A 182 -9.48 13.24 -15.45
C HIS A 182 -8.93 11.88 -15.88
N VAL A 183 -8.57 11.74 -17.16
CA VAL A 183 -8.03 10.50 -17.73
C VAL A 183 -6.56 10.61 -18.10
N VAL A 184 -6.11 11.82 -18.47
CA VAL A 184 -4.68 12.11 -18.60
C VAL A 184 -4.39 13.45 -17.92
N GLY A 185 -3.42 13.49 -17.01
CA GLY A 185 -2.92 14.70 -16.36
C GLY A 185 -1.48 15.02 -16.78
N LEU A 186 -1.13 16.31 -16.77
CA LEU A 186 0.23 16.81 -16.90
C LEU A 186 0.52 17.79 -15.77
N VAL A 187 1.44 17.41 -14.88
CA VAL A 187 2.03 18.32 -13.89
C VAL A 187 3.31 18.88 -14.48
N THR A 188 3.42 20.21 -14.58
CA THR A 188 4.65 20.88 -15.01
C THR A 188 5.26 21.64 -13.84
N MET A 189 6.53 21.38 -13.55
CA MET A 189 7.26 21.91 -12.39
C MET A 189 8.50 22.69 -12.82
N SER A 190 9.21 23.28 -11.85
CA SER A 190 10.39 24.13 -12.08
C SER A 190 11.74 23.43 -11.81
N ASN A 191 11.72 22.20 -11.29
CA ASN A 191 12.88 21.43 -10.81
C ASN A 191 13.82 20.90 -11.91
N PRO A 192 15.16 20.99 -11.84
CA PRO A 192 16.02 20.12 -12.64
C PRO A 192 15.69 18.62 -12.43
N HIS A 193 15.48 17.89 -13.53
CA HIS A 193 15.34 16.42 -13.68
C HIS A 193 15.34 15.58 -12.38
N GLY A 194 14.19 15.49 -11.69
CA GLY A 194 14.10 14.79 -10.40
C GLY A 194 12.68 14.65 -9.84
N ILE A 195 12.56 13.89 -8.75
CA ILE A 195 11.33 13.66 -7.99
C ILE A 195 10.93 14.94 -7.26
N ALA A 196 9.62 15.23 -7.28
CA ALA A 196 9.03 16.27 -6.46
C ALA A 196 8.50 15.67 -5.15
N VAL A 197 9.07 16.13 -4.04
CA VAL A 197 8.63 15.83 -2.68
C VAL A 197 8.13 17.11 -2.01
N ASP A 198 7.50 16.96 -0.86
CA ASP A 198 7.02 18.06 -0.02
C ASP A 198 7.16 17.60 1.44
N PRO A 199 8.38 17.61 2.01
CA PRO A 199 8.62 17.01 3.31
C PRO A 199 7.88 17.79 4.41
N GLY A 200 7.08 17.09 5.20
CA GLY A 200 6.28 17.70 6.25
C GLY A 200 5.33 16.70 6.91
N ASN A 201 4.38 17.23 7.67
CA ASN A 201 3.52 16.46 8.57
C ASN A 201 2.02 16.56 8.22
N LEU A 202 1.66 17.22 7.12
CA LEU A 202 0.29 17.24 6.59
C LEU A 202 0.02 15.98 5.75
N ASP A 203 -1.25 15.64 5.54
CA ASP A 203 -1.64 14.43 4.80
C ASP A 203 -1.11 14.40 3.35
N ASP A 204 -0.98 15.57 2.73
CA ASP A 204 -0.46 15.76 1.36
C ASP A 204 1.06 16.06 1.31
N GLN A 205 1.77 15.82 2.41
CA GLN A 205 3.21 16.00 2.58
C GLN A 205 3.92 14.67 2.86
N GLY A 206 5.11 14.52 2.28
CA GLY A 206 5.91 13.30 2.36
C GLY A 206 7.04 13.23 1.33
N GLY A 207 7.79 12.13 1.41
CA GLY A 207 9.04 11.92 0.67
C GLY A 207 10.24 12.65 1.27
N THR A 208 11.43 12.26 0.84
CA THR A 208 12.72 12.73 1.39
C THR A 208 13.54 13.41 0.30
N THR A 209 14.19 14.54 0.61
CA THR A 209 15.10 15.21 -0.32
C THR A 209 16.44 14.46 -0.45
N GLY A 210 17.05 14.54 -1.63
CA GLY A 210 18.29 13.84 -1.95
C GLY A 210 18.76 14.16 -3.38
N SER A 211 19.77 13.43 -3.88
CA SER A 211 20.40 13.72 -5.18
C SER A 211 19.45 13.70 -6.39
N TYR A 212 18.31 13.01 -6.26
CA TYR A 212 17.30 12.87 -7.31
C TYR A 212 15.89 13.29 -6.85
N ALA A 213 15.77 13.90 -5.67
CA ALA A 213 14.50 14.28 -5.07
C ALA A 213 14.61 15.65 -4.40
N SER A 214 13.70 16.57 -4.71
CA SER A 214 13.76 17.94 -4.21
C SER A 214 12.39 18.39 -3.71
N ASP A 215 12.42 19.27 -2.71
CA ASP A 215 11.23 19.96 -2.23
C ASP A 215 10.71 20.94 -3.31
N GLN A 216 9.49 20.68 -3.77
CA GLN A 216 8.78 21.48 -4.77
C GLN A 216 7.45 22.06 -4.23
N ASP A 217 7.25 22.02 -2.91
CA ASP A 217 5.96 22.26 -2.24
C ASP A 217 4.82 21.35 -2.79
N ILE A 218 5.15 20.21 -3.43
CA ILE A 218 4.19 19.20 -3.94
C ILE A 218 4.76 17.78 -3.87
N TRP A 219 4.05 16.88 -3.19
CA TRP A 219 4.42 15.47 -3.10
C TRP A 219 3.87 14.64 -4.28
N SER A 220 4.75 14.27 -5.19
CA SER A 220 4.34 13.63 -6.45
C SER A 220 3.73 12.23 -6.30
N SER A 221 4.17 11.44 -5.32
CA SER A 221 3.60 10.12 -5.03
C SER A 221 2.14 10.22 -4.56
N TYR A 222 1.85 11.15 -3.64
CA TYR A 222 0.50 11.38 -3.11
C TYR A 222 -0.49 11.78 -4.21
N TYR A 223 -0.16 12.80 -5.01
CA TYR A 223 -1.06 13.22 -6.08
C TYR A 223 -1.17 12.19 -7.22
N THR A 224 -0.17 11.33 -7.40
CA THR A 224 -0.26 10.17 -8.30
C THR A 224 -1.25 9.13 -7.76
N ALA A 225 -1.11 8.75 -6.48
CA ALA A 225 -2.04 7.87 -5.80
C ALA A 225 -3.47 8.44 -5.80
N GLN A 226 -3.63 9.75 -5.61
CA GLN A 226 -4.92 10.45 -5.67
C GLN A 226 -5.56 10.32 -7.06
N PHE A 227 -4.78 10.57 -8.11
CA PHE A 227 -5.24 10.48 -9.50
C PHE A 227 -5.68 9.06 -9.88
N TRP A 228 -5.01 8.05 -9.33
CA TRP A 228 -5.38 6.63 -9.48
C TRP A 228 -6.55 6.18 -8.59
N GLY A 229 -6.99 6.99 -7.63
CA GLY A 229 -8.04 6.67 -6.66
C GLY A 229 -7.57 5.82 -5.47
N LEU A 230 -6.25 5.68 -5.26
CA LEU A 230 -5.67 4.87 -4.19
C LEU A 230 -5.81 5.51 -2.81
N LEU A 231 -5.93 6.84 -2.69
CA LEU A 231 -6.10 7.53 -1.40
C LEU A 231 -7.50 7.40 -0.79
N SER A 232 -8.38 6.60 -1.41
CA SER A 232 -9.72 6.36 -0.92
C SER A 232 -9.68 5.37 0.24
N THR A 233 -9.71 5.87 1.48
CA THR A 233 -9.88 5.08 2.72
C THR A 233 -11.29 4.49 2.84
N GLN A 234 -11.82 3.85 1.79
CA GLN A 234 -12.94 2.94 2.00
C GLN A 234 -12.40 1.86 2.94
N PRO A 235 -12.98 1.66 4.13
CA PRO A 235 -12.59 0.57 4.99
C PRO A 235 -12.68 -0.70 4.17
N ILE A 236 -11.69 -1.56 4.24
CA ILE A 236 -11.90 -2.93 3.80
C ILE A 236 -12.86 -3.52 4.84
N THR A 237 -14.15 -3.50 4.53
CA THR A 237 -15.18 -4.10 5.36
C THR A 237 -14.90 -5.59 5.42
N THR A 238 -14.69 -6.11 6.62
CA THR A 238 -14.60 -7.55 6.82
C THR A 238 -15.97 -8.17 6.55
N PRO A 239 -16.04 -9.32 5.86
CA PRO A 239 -17.28 -10.08 5.74
C PRO A 239 -17.95 -10.27 7.11
N ALA A 240 -19.27 -10.19 7.16
CA ALA A 240 -20.03 -10.67 8.31
C ALA A 240 -20.35 -12.15 8.09
N VAL A 241 -20.00 -13.02 9.04
CA VAL A 241 -20.32 -14.45 9.05
C VAL A 241 -21.03 -14.80 10.35
N ASN A 242 -21.92 -15.79 10.30
CA ASN A 242 -22.69 -16.27 11.44
C ASN A 242 -23.14 -17.72 11.21
N ILE A 243 -22.81 -18.63 12.11
CA ILE A 243 -23.26 -20.02 12.13
C ILE A 243 -24.75 -20.02 12.53
N THR A 244 -25.60 -20.48 11.63
CA THR A 244 -27.06 -20.53 11.84
C THR A 244 -27.53 -21.89 12.37
N PHE A 245 -26.73 -22.95 12.15
CA PHE A 245 -26.99 -24.27 12.70
C PHE A 245 -25.67 -25.05 12.84
N PRO A 246 -25.48 -25.87 13.90
CA PRO A 246 -26.32 -25.99 15.09
C PRO A 246 -26.30 -24.70 15.94
N ALA A 247 -27.39 -24.44 16.67
CA ALA A 247 -27.44 -23.28 17.56
C ALA A 247 -26.50 -23.45 18.76
N SER A 248 -25.91 -22.35 19.25
CA SER A 248 -25.06 -22.36 20.44
C SER A 248 -25.80 -22.95 21.65
N GLY A 249 -25.13 -23.85 22.39
CA GLY A 249 -25.69 -24.66 23.47
C GLY A 249 -26.38 -25.97 23.04
N ALA A 250 -26.47 -26.29 21.74
CA ALA A 250 -27.15 -27.51 21.28
C ALA A 250 -26.43 -28.80 21.72
N GLN A 251 -27.21 -29.87 21.97
CA GLN A 251 -26.68 -31.23 22.01
C GLN A 251 -26.68 -31.83 20.62
N VAL A 252 -25.54 -32.36 20.18
CA VAL A 252 -25.32 -32.91 18.84
C VAL A 252 -24.84 -34.36 18.92
N SER A 253 -25.18 -35.16 17.91
CA SER A 253 -24.73 -36.56 17.81
C SER A 253 -24.88 -37.08 16.37
N GLY A 254 -24.03 -38.05 15.99
CA GLY A 254 -23.95 -38.58 14.64
C GLY A 254 -23.41 -37.56 13.63
N THR A 255 -23.76 -37.74 12.35
CA THR A 255 -23.42 -36.80 11.28
C THR A 255 -24.44 -35.68 11.21
N LEU A 256 -23.98 -34.42 11.25
CA LEU A 256 -24.79 -33.24 10.95
C LEU A 256 -24.10 -32.36 9.90
N THR A 257 -24.84 -31.36 9.42
CA THR A 257 -24.31 -30.29 8.58
C THR A 257 -24.29 -29.02 9.43
N ILE A 258 -23.15 -28.38 9.58
CA ILE A 258 -23.02 -27.00 10.07
C ILE A 258 -23.44 -26.08 8.92
N GLU A 259 -24.26 -25.08 9.20
CA GLU A 259 -24.77 -24.09 8.22
C GLU A 259 -24.36 -22.70 8.67
N ALA A 260 -23.92 -21.84 7.75
CA ALA A 260 -23.64 -20.44 8.04
C ALA A 260 -24.16 -19.49 6.95
N THR A 261 -24.54 -18.29 7.38
CA THR A 261 -24.72 -17.13 6.51
C THR A 261 -23.43 -16.33 6.48
N ALA A 262 -23.01 -15.89 5.29
CA ALA A 262 -21.96 -14.88 5.15
C ALA A 262 -22.37 -13.81 4.15
N THR A 263 -22.12 -12.55 4.46
CA THR A 263 -22.44 -11.37 3.65
C THR A 263 -21.29 -10.38 3.68
N ASP A 264 -21.05 -9.71 2.56
CA ASP A 264 -19.99 -8.72 2.37
C ASP A 264 -20.50 -7.60 1.47
N ASP A 265 -19.84 -6.44 1.44
CA ASP A 265 -20.23 -5.32 0.58
C ASP A 265 -19.81 -5.52 -0.90
N GLN A 266 -18.76 -6.31 -1.14
CA GLN A 266 -18.31 -6.73 -2.46
C GLN A 266 -18.83 -8.14 -2.78
N SER A 267 -18.31 -9.15 -2.08
CA SER A 267 -18.61 -10.57 -2.26
C SER A 267 -17.81 -11.42 -1.27
N VAL A 268 -18.39 -12.52 -0.79
CA VAL A 268 -17.65 -13.56 -0.07
C VAL A 268 -17.02 -14.53 -1.08
N GLU A 269 -15.70 -14.72 -1.01
CA GLU A 269 -14.93 -15.69 -1.80
C GLU A 269 -15.14 -17.12 -1.29
N ARG A 270 -15.06 -17.30 0.03
CA ARG A 270 -15.23 -18.61 0.70
C ARG A 270 -15.53 -18.46 2.19
N VAL A 271 -16.09 -19.51 2.78
CA VAL A 271 -16.23 -19.71 4.22
C VAL A 271 -15.46 -20.97 4.64
N GLU A 272 -14.65 -20.86 5.69
CA GLU A 272 -13.90 -21.95 6.30
C GLU A 272 -14.53 -22.29 7.66
N PHE A 273 -14.78 -23.58 7.92
CA PHE A 273 -15.44 -24.08 9.13
C PHE A 273 -14.47 -24.88 9.99
N TYR A 274 -14.47 -24.60 11.29
CA TYR A 274 -13.54 -25.14 12.28
C TYR A 274 -14.30 -25.74 13.47
N VAL A 275 -13.73 -26.79 14.06
CA VAL A 275 -14.14 -27.33 15.37
C VAL A 275 -12.90 -27.41 16.25
N ASP A 276 -12.95 -26.83 17.45
CA ASP A 276 -11.83 -26.74 18.40
C ASP A 276 -10.53 -26.21 17.75
N GLY A 277 -10.68 -25.21 16.87
CA GLY A 277 -9.58 -24.61 16.10
C GLY A 277 -9.04 -25.48 14.95
N GLN A 278 -9.57 -26.69 14.73
CA GLN A 278 -9.19 -27.55 13.59
C GLN A 278 -10.13 -27.32 12.40
N LEU A 279 -9.56 -26.95 11.24
CA LEU A 279 -10.29 -26.80 9.99
C LEU A 279 -10.95 -28.14 9.60
N LYS A 280 -12.27 -28.14 9.40
CA LYS A 280 -13.04 -29.31 8.93
C LYS A 280 -13.32 -29.24 7.44
N CYS A 281 -13.73 -28.09 6.92
CA CYS A 281 -13.95 -27.88 5.49
C CYS A 281 -13.92 -26.41 5.07
N THR A 282 -13.98 -26.18 3.76
CA THR A 282 -14.08 -24.88 3.12
C THR A 282 -15.19 -24.95 2.06
N ASP A 283 -16.09 -23.97 2.06
CA ASP A 283 -17.17 -23.85 1.08
C ASP A 283 -17.07 -22.51 0.34
N GLY A 284 -17.09 -22.56 -0.99
CA GLY A 284 -16.95 -21.40 -1.87
C GLY A 284 -18.27 -20.95 -2.52
N THR A 285 -19.42 -21.50 -2.14
CA THR A 285 -20.71 -21.13 -2.78
C THR A 285 -21.89 -21.25 -1.82
N GLY A 286 -22.47 -20.11 -1.45
CA GLY A 286 -23.63 -20.06 -0.56
C GLY A 286 -24.86 -20.84 -1.10
N PRO A 287 -25.68 -21.46 -0.23
CA PRO A 287 -25.61 -21.44 1.24
C PRO A 287 -24.43 -22.24 1.79
N TYR A 288 -23.65 -21.64 2.70
CA TYR A 288 -22.38 -22.21 3.14
C TYR A 288 -22.61 -23.33 4.14
N THR A 289 -22.03 -24.51 3.87
CA THR A 289 -22.28 -25.72 4.66
C THR A 289 -21.03 -26.56 4.91
N CYS A 290 -21.01 -27.27 6.04
CA CYS A 290 -19.94 -28.20 6.39
C CYS A 290 -20.48 -29.49 7.01
N VAL A 291 -20.23 -30.65 6.39
CA VAL A 291 -20.60 -31.93 6.99
C VAL A 291 -19.61 -32.30 8.09
N TRP A 292 -20.11 -32.55 9.30
CA TRP A 292 -19.32 -32.92 10.48
C TRP A 292 -19.87 -34.21 11.12
N ASP A 293 -19.00 -35.19 11.32
CA ASP A 293 -19.31 -36.44 12.01
C ASP A 293 -18.82 -36.39 13.46
N THR A 294 -19.75 -36.12 14.38
CA THR A 294 -19.48 -36.04 15.82
C THR A 294 -19.10 -37.38 16.44
N SER A 295 -19.32 -38.52 15.75
CA SER A 295 -18.95 -39.84 16.29
C SER A 295 -17.43 -40.08 16.32
N LEU A 296 -16.65 -39.22 15.67
CA LEU A 296 -15.20 -39.23 15.64
C LEU A 296 -14.55 -38.35 16.72
N GLU A 297 -15.35 -37.54 17.42
CA GLU A 297 -14.88 -36.57 18.41
C GLU A 297 -15.09 -37.08 19.85
N PRO A 298 -14.34 -36.57 20.84
CA PRO A 298 -14.61 -36.83 22.27
C PRO A 298 -16.04 -36.45 22.70
N SER A 299 -16.55 -37.05 23.78
CA SER A 299 -17.74 -36.50 24.45
C SER A 299 -17.34 -35.28 25.30
N GLY A 300 -18.06 -34.17 25.16
CA GLY A 300 -17.71 -32.91 25.81
C GLY A 300 -18.33 -31.70 25.14
N SER A 301 -17.84 -30.52 25.49
CA SER A 301 -18.14 -29.26 24.79
C SER A 301 -17.15 -29.07 23.64
N HIS A 302 -17.65 -28.59 22.50
CA HIS A 302 -16.88 -28.28 21.30
C HIS A 302 -17.17 -26.86 20.84
N ALA A 303 -16.14 -26.10 20.50
CA ALA A 303 -16.26 -24.77 19.92
C ALA A 303 -16.35 -24.87 18.39
N LEU A 304 -17.37 -24.27 17.80
CA LEU A 304 -17.51 -24.10 16.36
C LEU A 304 -17.05 -22.69 15.99
N MET A 305 -16.28 -22.55 14.91
CA MET A 305 -15.86 -21.26 14.40
C MET A 305 -15.99 -21.24 12.88
N ALA A 306 -16.49 -20.14 12.32
CA ALA A 306 -16.55 -19.90 10.88
C ALA A 306 -15.72 -18.66 10.51
N LYS A 307 -15.00 -18.72 9.39
CA LYS A 307 -14.26 -17.58 8.83
C LYS A 307 -14.68 -17.32 7.39
N ALA A 308 -15.19 -16.13 7.12
CA ALA A 308 -15.53 -15.70 5.77
C ALA A 308 -14.44 -14.79 5.19
N TYR A 309 -14.05 -15.06 3.94
CA TYR A 309 -13.00 -14.34 3.22
C TYR A 309 -13.62 -13.57 2.06
N ASP A 310 -13.16 -12.35 1.79
CA ASP A 310 -13.46 -11.61 0.55
C ASP A 310 -12.31 -11.75 -0.48
N PRO A 311 -12.50 -11.37 -1.75
CA PRO A 311 -11.43 -11.35 -2.76
C PRO A 311 -10.32 -10.32 -2.51
N SER A 312 -10.47 -9.42 -1.54
CA SER A 312 -9.43 -8.43 -1.21
C SER A 312 -8.41 -8.96 -0.19
N GLY A 313 -8.78 -9.99 0.57
CA GLY A 313 -7.99 -10.65 1.61
C GLY A 313 -8.49 -10.41 3.04
N ALA A 314 -9.62 -9.73 3.22
CA ALA A 314 -10.25 -9.47 4.53
C ALA A 314 -10.94 -10.71 5.07
N VAL A 315 -11.01 -10.80 6.40
CA VAL A 315 -11.52 -11.98 7.11
C VAL A 315 -12.54 -11.55 8.17
N GLY A 316 -13.77 -12.01 8.03
CA GLY A 316 -14.76 -12.06 9.11
C GLY A 316 -14.63 -13.35 9.90
N THR A 317 -14.85 -13.29 11.22
CA THR A 317 -14.89 -14.49 12.08
C THR A 317 -16.15 -14.50 12.91
N ASP A 318 -16.73 -15.69 13.09
CA ASP A 318 -17.71 -16.04 14.10
C ASP A 318 -17.13 -17.17 14.95
N ASP A 319 -17.08 -16.98 16.26
CA ASP A 319 -16.52 -17.88 17.26
C ASP A 319 -17.40 -18.03 18.52
N ASP A 320 -18.67 -17.59 18.47
CA ASP A 320 -19.58 -17.60 19.64
C ASP A 320 -20.38 -18.91 19.81
N THR A 321 -20.32 -19.79 18.80
CA THR A 321 -21.10 -21.01 18.75
C THR A 321 -20.39 -22.17 19.43
N SER A 322 -21.02 -22.70 20.49
CA SER A 322 -20.55 -23.91 21.19
C SER A 322 -21.63 -24.99 21.18
N VAL A 323 -21.23 -26.26 21.17
CA VAL A 323 -22.16 -27.41 21.21
C VAL A 323 -21.63 -28.51 22.12
N SER A 324 -22.48 -29.48 22.49
CA SER A 324 -22.07 -30.60 23.32
C SER A 324 -22.38 -31.96 22.69
N ILE A 325 -21.40 -32.87 22.74
CA ILE A 325 -21.54 -34.27 22.30
C ILE A 325 -21.85 -35.14 23.51
N GLY A 326 -23.04 -35.75 23.50
CA GLY A 326 -23.56 -36.53 24.62
C GLY A 326 -22.83 -37.86 24.86
N ILE A 327 -22.62 -38.20 26.13
CA ILE A 327 -22.12 -39.52 26.56
C ILE A 327 -23.14 -40.62 26.24
N SER A 328 -22.86 -41.40 25.20
CA SER A 328 -23.74 -42.48 24.73
C SER A 328 -23.64 -43.75 25.60
N GLY A 329 -24.33 -43.81 26.75
CA GLY A 329 -24.40 -45.07 27.52
C GLY A 329 -25.13 -45.13 28.87
N ARG A 330 -26.44 -45.44 28.83
CA ARG A 330 -27.19 -46.33 29.76
C ARG A 330 -27.09 -46.09 31.29
N ASP A 331 -28.06 -45.36 31.85
CA ASP A 331 -29.16 -45.97 32.63
C ASP A 331 -30.12 -44.91 33.21
N ALA A 332 -31.37 -44.90 32.74
CA ALA A 332 -32.45 -44.09 33.29
C ALA A 332 -33.77 -44.90 33.27
N GLY A 333 -33.92 -45.80 34.25
CA GLY A 333 -35.15 -46.54 34.51
C GLY A 333 -36.19 -45.70 35.31
N PRO A 334 -37.48 -46.07 35.31
CA PRO A 334 -38.56 -45.09 35.53
C PRO A 334 -39.16 -45.01 36.96
N LEU A 335 -39.46 -43.76 37.36
CA LEU A 335 -40.58 -43.27 38.20
C LEU A 335 -40.77 -43.71 39.67
N ALA A 336 -40.56 -42.77 40.60
CA ALA A 336 -41.43 -42.35 41.74
C ALA A 336 -40.63 -41.39 42.66
N GLY A 337 -41.15 -40.33 43.29
CA GLY A 337 -42.48 -39.69 43.30
C GLY A 337 -42.34 -38.25 43.84
N PRO A 338 -43.43 -37.51 44.12
CA PRO A 338 -43.37 -36.08 44.42
C PRO A 338 -43.11 -35.79 45.91
N ASP A 339 -42.17 -34.90 46.22
CA ASP A 339 -42.26 -34.05 47.42
C ASP A 339 -41.44 -32.75 47.28
N SER A 340 -41.74 -31.76 48.13
CA SER A 340 -41.55 -30.34 47.80
C SER A 340 -40.32 -29.62 48.39
N GLY A 341 -39.51 -29.03 47.50
CA GLY A 341 -38.70 -27.82 47.74
C GLY A 341 -37.35 -27.98 48.48
N PRO A 342 -36.54 -26.90 48.56
CA PRO A 342 -36.69 -25.58 47.95
C PRO A 342 -35.86 -25.40 46.65
N LEU A 343 -36.04 -24.27 45.98
CA LEU A 343 -35.29 -23.89 44.77
C LEU A 343 -33.78 -23.77 45.05
N GLY A 344 -32.97 -24.60 44.40
CA GLY A 344 -31.53 -24.37 44.19
C GLY A 344 -31.30 -23.48 42.95
N PRO A 345 -30.20 -22.72 42.88
CA PRO A 345 -30.08 -21.63 41.92
C PRO A 345 -29.49 -22.07 40.58
N ASP A 346 -30.32 -22.06 39.53
CA ASP A 346 -29.91 -21.75 38.16
C ASP A 346 -30.67 -20.50 37.66
N ALA A 347 -30.85 -19.53 38.57
CA ALA A 347 -31.07 -18.15 38.18
C ALA A 347 -29.75 -17.64 37.56
N GLY A 348 -29.84 -16.95 36.42
CA GLY A 348 -28.70 -16.66 35.55
C GLY A 348 -27.43 -16.24 36.28
N ALA A 349 -26.33 -16.94 36.00
CA ALA A 349 -25.03 -16.68 36.60
C ALA A 349 -24.63 -15.22 36.37
N VAL A 350 -24.62 -14.44 37.46
CA VAL A 350 -24.06 -13.09 37.47
C VAL A 350 -22.55 -13.26 37.32
N PHE A 351 -22.04 -13.03 36.11
CA PHE A 351 -20.62 -13.04 35.86
C PHE A 351 -19.96 -11.98 36.76
N THR A 352 -19.09 -12.44 37.66
CA THR A 352 -18.35 -11.57 38.57
C THR A 352 -16.99 -11.31 37.95
N CYS A 353 -16.62 -10.03 37.79
CA CYS A 353 -15.35 -9.65 37.21
C CYS A 353 -14.18 -10.22 38.03
N GLU A 354 -13.27 -10.95 37.38
CA GLU A 354 -12.04 -11.48 38.00
C GLU A 354 -10.83 -10.70 37.49
N GLU A 355 -9.99 -10.18 38.38
CA GLU A 355 -8.75 -9.47 38.01
C GLU A 355 -7.49 -10.27 38.34
N THR A 356 -6.51 -10.22 37.44
CA THR A 356 -5.18 -10.81 37.65
C THR A 356 -4.08 -9.81 37.38
N TYR A 357 -3.12 -9.70 38.30
CA TYR A 357 -1.85 -9.00 38.08
C TYR A 357 -0.73 -10.01 37.83
N ALA A 358 -0.14 -9.96 36.63
CA ALA A 358 0.95 -10.83 36.23
C ALA A 358 1.84 -10.15 35.19
N SER A 359 2.98 -10.77 34.87
CA SER A 359 3.80 -10.32 33.74
C SER A 359 3.05 -10.51 32.41
N ASN A 360 3.32 -9.64 31.44
CA ASN A 360 2.72 -9.72 30.09
C ASN A 360 3.01 -11.08 29.43
N TYR A 361 4.20 -11.66 29.69
CA TYR A 361 4.49 -13.03 29.29
C TYR A 361 3.52 -14.05 29.91
N ALA A 362 3.25 -13.95 31.22
CA ALA A 362 2.37 -14.88 31.92
C ALA A 362 0.90 -14.74 31.53
N HIS A 363 0.43 -13.53 31.20
CA HIS A 363 -0.92 -13.33 30.61
C HIS A 363 -1.09 -14.04 29.27
N VAL A 364 -0.05 -14.00 28.41
CA VAL A 364 -0.05 -14.74 27.14
C VAL A 364 -0.02 -16.26 27.36
N GLN A 365 0.79 -16.76 28.32
CA GLN A 365 0.82 -18.20 28.62
C GLN A 365 -0.47 -18.74 29.23
N SER A 366 -1.31 -17.90 29.83
CA SER A 366 -2.58 -18.29 30.44
C SER A 366 -3.81 -17.92 29.59
N GLY A 367 -3.64 -17.52 28.33
CA GLY A 367 -4.75 -17.17 27.44
C GLY A 367 -5.52 -15.90 27.80
N ARG A 368 -5.00 -15.05 28.70
CA ARG A 368 -5.60 -13.74 29.03
C ARG A 368 -5.15 -12.62 28.08
N ALA A 369 -4.10 -12.90 27.31
CA ALA A 369 -3.53 -12.02 26.31
C ALA A 369 -2.99 -12.84 25.13
N GLU A 370 -2.76 -12.18 24.01
CA GLU A 370 -2.06 -12.70 22.83
C GLU A 370 -0.90 -11.79 22.43
N ARG A 371 -0.05 -12.22 21.49
CA ARG A 371 1.06 -11.39 21.01
C ARG A 371 0.58 -10.49 19.88
N CYS A 372 0.89 -9.20 19.96
CA CYS A 372 0.39 -8.18 19.05
C CYS A 372 1.45 -7.13 18.68
N GLY A 373 1.05 -6.16 17.85
CA GLY A 373 1.90 -5.10 17.32
C GLY A 373 2.84 -5.57 16.21
N THR A 374 3.49 -4.62 15.54
CA THR A 374 4.49 -4.90 14.51
C THR A 374 5.61 -5.77 15.09
N TYR A 375 5.92 -6.90 14.45
CA TYR A 375 6.84 -7.94 14.93
C TYR A 375 6.41 -8.76 16.17
N LEU A 376 5.14 -8.68 16.59
CA LEU A 376 4.58 -9.46 17.70
C LEU A 376 5.34 -9.24 19.04
N THR A 377 5.85 -8.03 19.25
CA THR A 377 6.67 -7.68 20.43
C THR A 377 5.86 -7.32 21.66
N ASN A 378 4.57 -7.02 21.51
CA ASN A 378 3.68 -6.59 22.58
C ASN A 378 2.71 -7.72 22.97
N ALA A 379 2.05 -7.57 24.11
CA ALA A 379 0.94 -8.41 24.53
C ALA A 379 -0.35 -7.59 24.52
N CYS A 380 -1.41 -8.08 23.88
CA CYS A 380 -2.73 -7.44 23.87
C CYS A 380 -3.76 -8.34 24.55
N THR A 381 -4.77 -7.78 25.21
CA THR A 381 -5.79 -8.59 25.91
C THR A 381 -6.60 -9.47 24.97
N ALA A 382 -6.85 -10.71 25.36
CA ALA A 382 -7.64 -11.65 24.56
C ALA A 382 -9.13 -11.25 24.65
N GLY A 383 -9.70 -10.81 23.53
CA GLY A 383 -11.06 -10.26 23.46
C GLY A 383 -11.08 -8.73 23.31
N GLY A 384 -10.50 -7.98 24.25
CA GLY A 384 -10.47 -6.51 24.21
C GLY A 384 -9.46 -5.90 23.22
N GLY A 385 -8.34 -6.59 22.97
CA GLY A 385 -7.27 -6.09 22.08
C GLY A 385 -6.41 -4.95 22.68
N ASP A 386 -6.53 -4.67 23.98
CA ASP A 386 -5.82 -3.59 24.65
C ASP A 386 -4.32 -3.87 24.74
N ASP A 387 -3.46 -2.97 24.24
CA ASP A 387 -2.00 -3.11 24.33
C ASP A 387 -1.51 -2.96 25.79
N LEU A 388 -1.04 -4.07 26.36
CA LEU A 388 -0.44 -4.14 27.69
C LEU A 388 1.04 -3.74 27.70
N GLY A 389 1.62 -3.41 26.54
CA GLY A 389 3.04 -3.18 26.31
C GLY A 389 3.82 -4.45 26.00
N ALA A 390 5.15 -4.35 26.05
CA ALA A 390 6.05 -5.42 25.62
C ALA A 390 5.73 -6.80 26.24
N TRP A 391 5.69 -7.84 25.40
CA TRP A 391 5.55 -9.24 25.79
C TRP A 391 6.83 -9.71 26.49
N SER A 392 6.87 -9.51 27.80
CA SER A 392 8.07 -9.67 28.62
C SER A 392 7.73 -10.21 30.00
N LEU A 393 8.73 -10.82 30.66
CA LEU A 393 8.72 -11.13 32.09
C LEU A 393 8.96 -9.88 32.95
N SER A 394 9.44 -8.78 32.36
CA SER A 394 9.85 -7.54 33.04
C SER A 394 8.77 -6.45 33.05
N ILE A 395 7.70 -6.61 32.27
CA ILE A 395 6.53 -5.72 32.25
C ILE A 395 5.34 -6.50 32.77
N SER A 396 4.58 -5.90 33.68
CA SER A 396 3.42 -6.52 34.33
C SER A 396 2.24 -5.55 34.33
N SER A 397 1.07 -6.08 33.99
CA SER A 397 -0.16 -5.32 33.83
C SER A 397 -1.30 -6.00 34.58
N TRP A 398 -2.31 -5.20 34.96
CA TRP A 398 -3.59 -5.72 35.40
C TRP A 398 -4.42 -6.09 34.18
N VAL A 399 -5.03 -7.27 34.22
CA VAL A 399 -6.01 -7.72 33.22
C VAL A 399 -7.24 -8.21 33.98
N ARG A 400 -8.42 -7.77 33.53
CA ARG A 400 -9.72 -8.15 34.10
C ARG A 400 -10.49 -8.99 33.09
N GLU A 401 -11.14 -10.04 33.57
CA GLU A 401 -12.15 -10.77 32.80
C GLU A 401 -13.51 -10.12 33.08
N VAL A 402 -14.21 -9.65 32.04
CA VAL A 402 -15.52 -8.95 32.19
C VAL A 402 -16.72 -9.78 31.71
N ARG A 403 -16.44 -10.85 30.97
CA ARG A 403 -17.32 -12.00 30.71
C ARG A 403 -16.43 -13.20 30.39
N ALA A 404 -16.94 -14.42 30.56
CA ALA A 404 -16.15 -15.64 30.38
C ALA A 404 -15.35 -15.63 29.06
N GLY A 405 -14.01 -15.72 29.16
CA GLY A 405 -13.07 -15.72 28.04
C GLY A 405 -12.77 -14.35 27.39
N TYR A 406 -13.31 -13.24 27.90
CA TYR A 406 -13.09 -11.90 27.36
C TYR A 406 -12.40 -11.00 28.38
N PHE A 407 -11.19 -10.55 28.01
CA PHE A 407 -10.27 -9.85 28.87
C PHE A 407 -10.05 -8.41 28.41
N GLU A 408 -9.93 -7.49 29.37
CA GLU A 408 -9.66 -6.07 29.16
C GLU A 408 -8.49 -5.60 30.04
N ALA A 409 -7.80 -4.54 29.62
CA ALA A 409 -6.73 -3.94 30.41
C ALA A 409 -7.28 -3.22 31.65
N GLY A 410 -6.63 -3.44 32.79
CA GLY A 410 -6.96 -2.77 34.05
C GLY A 410 -7.62 -3.68 35.08
N ARG A 411 -8.32 -3.03 36.02
CA ARG A 411 -8.88 -3.63 37.24
C ARG A 411 -10.40 -3.67 37.19
N CYS A 412 -10.99 -4.59 37.94
CA CYS A 412 -12.45 -4.61 38.11
C CYS A 412 -12.89 -3.33 38.82
N GLU A 413 -14.01 -2.74 38.40
CA GLU A 413 -14.56 -1.58 39.12
C GLU A 413 -15.03 -2.03 40.51
N GLU A 414 -14.52 -1.39 41.56
CA GLU A 414 -15.12 -1.51 42.89
C GLU A 414 -16.51 -0.87 42.82
N VAL A 415 -17.56 -1.70 42.83
CA VAL A 415 -18.94 -1.25 42.95
C VAL A 415 -19.05 -0.40 44.22
N PRO A 416 -19.28 0.93 44.14
CA PRO A 416 -19.32 1.75 45.32
C PRO A 416 -20.56 1.37 46.13
N GLY A 417 -20.34 0.87 47.35
CA GLY A 417 -21.45 0.60 48.27
C GLY A 417 -22.25 1.86 48.56
N GLU A 418 -23.55 1.68 48.82
CA GLU A 418 -24.44 2.76 49.25
C GLU A 418 -23.88 3.44 50.53
N ASP A 419 -23.38 4.67 50.43
CA ASP A 419 -24.09 5.88 50.92
C ASP A 419 -23.22 7.17 50.84
N ALA A 420 -23.90 8.31 50.73
CA ALA A 420 -23.50 9.68 51.10
C ALA A 420 -22.10 10.22 50.74
N SER A 421 -22.00 10.99 49.65
CA SER A 421 -21.71 12.46 49.66
C SER A 421 -21.13 12.98 48.34
N ALA A 422 -21.91 13.76 47.58
CA ALA A 422 -21.39 14.60 46.48
C ALA A 422 -20.76 15.90 47.04
N PRO A 423 -19.90 16.65 46.30
CA PRO A 423 -20.40 17.45 45.16
C PRO A 423 -19.48 17.59 43.92
N ASP A 424 -20.09 17.36 42.75
CA ASP A 424 -20.26 18.33 41.64
C ASP A 424 -19.10 19.29 41.23
N VAL A 425 -18.58 19.13 39.99
CA VAL A 425 -18.20 20.25 39.07
C VAL A 425 -18.47 19.84 37.60
N SER A 426 -18.92 20.82 36.81
CA SER A 426 -19.49 20.73 35.47
C SER A 426 -18.53 20.77 34.26
N VAL A 427 -19.05 20.40 33.09
CA VAL A 427 -18.41 20.50 31.76
C VAL A 427 -18.69 21.86 31.10
N THR A 428 -17.66 22.49 30.51
CA THR A 428 -17.78 23.48 29.41
C THR A 428 -16.57 23.47 28.46
N ARG A 429 -16.84 23.45 27.15
CA ARG A 429 -15.94 23.84 26.02
C ARG A 429 -15.90 25.40 25.90
N PRO A 430 -14.99 26.10 25.16
CA PRO A 430 -14.46 25.73 23.83
C PRO A 430 -13.05 26.23 23.38
N ASP A 431 -12.65 25.72 22.19
CA ASP A 431 -11.82 26.26 21.09
C ASP A 431 -10.74 27.35 21.28
N ALA A 432 -9.50 27.00 20.93
CA ALA A 432 -8.45 27.83 20.28
C ALA A 432 -7.36 26.87 19.73
N GLY A 433 -6.59 27.13 18.67
CA GLY A 433 -6.27 28.38 17.98
C GLY A 433 -4.75 28.56 17.97
N TYR A 434 -4.11 28.45 16.81
CA TYR A 434 -2.64 28.56 16.64
C TYR A 434 -2.08 29.90 17.14
N LEU A 435 -0.91 29.87 17.78
CA LEU A 435 0.13 30.91 17.68
C LEU A 435 1.48 30.40 18.18
N ALA A 436 2.55 30.62 17.40
CA ALA A 436 3.92 30.29 17.77
C ALA A 436 4.65 31.48 18.39
N VAL A 437 5.58 31.23 19.31
CA VAL A 437 6.64 32.17 19.69
C VAL A 437 7.95 31.42 19.87
N ASP A 438 8.94 31.75 19.04
CA ASP A 438 10.35 31.35 19.19
C ASP A 438 11.09 32.38 20.07
N THR A 439 11.96 31.91 20.97
CA THR A 439 13.23 32.56 21.31
C THR A 439 14.19 31.58 22.02
N GLY A 440 15.44 31.43 21.55
CA GLY A 440 16.58 31.13 22.45
C GLY A 440 17.63 30.09 22.01
N TYR A 441 18.72 30.56 21.42
CA TYR A 441 19.91 29.80 20.95
C TYR A 441 21.15 30.12 21.83
N VAL A 442 22.15 29.26 22.11
CA VAL A 442 22.35 27.77 22.21
C VAL A 442 23.81 27.56 22.71
N PRO A 443 24.15 26.54 23.54
CA PRO A 443 25.21 25.61 23.05
C PRO A 443 25.15 24.15 23.55
N ARG A 444 25.61 23.22 22.68
CA ARG A 444 26.10 21.87 23.04
C ARG A 444 27.50 21.96 23.68
N PRO A 445 27.94 20.97 24.46
CA PRO A 445 28.47 19.71 23.91
C PRO A 445 27.72 18.47 24.46
N ASP A 446 28.00 17.20 24.12
CA ASP A 446 29.11 16.62 23.33
C ASP A 446 28.68 15.35 22.52
N ALA A 447 29.65 14.53 22.13
CA ALA A 447 29.66 13.33 21.30
C ALA A 447 29.12 12.03 21.94
N GLY A 448 28.77 11.06 21.07
CA GLY A 448 28.28 9.73 21.46
C GLY A 448 28.04 8.77 20.28
N HIS A 449 29.05 8.52 19.45
CA HIS A 449 29.06 7.40 18.49
C HIS A 449 30.16 6.42 18.87
N LEU A 450 29.80 5.15 19.06
CA LEU A 450 30.74 4.03 19.19
C LEU A 450 30.69 3.22 17.89
N ALA A 451 31.61 3.52 16.98
CA ALA A 451 32.00 2.60 15.92
C ALA A 451 33.23 1.81 16.41
N GLY A 452 33.21 0.49 16.24
CA GLY A 452 34.34 -0.37 16.58
C GLY A 452 35.50 -0.20 15.61
N ASP A 453 36.71 0.00 16.13
CA ASP A 453 37.95 0.10 15.38
C ASP A 453 38.70 -1.24 15.36
N THR A 454 39.29 -1.60 14.21
CA THR A 454 40.52 -2.41 14.14
C THR A 454 41.23 -2.12 12.81
N GLY A 455 42.03 -1.06 12.83
CA GLY A 455 42.71 -0.53 11.66
C GLY A 455 43.82 -1.37 11.02
N HIS A 456 44.30 -0.85 9.88
CA HIS A 456 45.72 -0.64 9.59
C HIS A 456 45.87 0.34 8.40
N GLY A 457 46.77 1.32 8.53
CA GLY A 457 47.10 2.29 7.47
C GLY A 457 48.39 1.90 6.71
N PRO A 458 49.15 2.85 6.10
CA PRO A 458 48.95 4.31 6.17
C PRO A 458 49.27 5.16 4.89
N ARG A 459 49.00 6.47 5.02
CA ARG A 459 49.65 7.64 4.36
C ARG A 459 49.45 7.93 2.86
N LEU A 460 48.98 9.16 2.59
CA LEU A 460 49.85 10.25 2.10
C LEU A 460 49.25 11.64 2.39
N ASP A 461 50.11 12.64 2.57
CA ASP A 461 49.80 14.01 3.02
C ASP A 461 49.57 15.00 1.86
N ALA A 462 48.77 16.05 2.10
CA ALA A 462 48.93 17.46 1.63
C ALA A 462 47.63 18.25 1.89
N GLN A 463 47.57 19.08 2.94
CA GLN A 463 47.93 20.51 2.92
C GLN A 463 46.83 21.43 2.33
N VAL A 464 46.13 22.11 3.24
CA VAL A 464 45.24 23.25 2.99
C VAL A 464 46.08 24.51 2.74
N GLN A 465 45.64 25.37 1.83
CA GLN A 465 45.87 26.81 2.00
C GLN A 465 44.69 27.63 1.47
N SER A 466 44.17 28.49 2.34
CA SER A 466 43.21 29.54 2.02
C SER A 466 43.91 30.73 1.36
N ASP A 467 43.15 31.55 0.62
CA ASP A 467 42.96 32.95 1.04
C ASP A 467 41.79 33.61 0.28
N ALA A 468 41.22 34.63 0.92
CA ALA A 468 40.05 35.36 0.43
C ALA A 468 40.43 36.72 -0.18
N GLY A 469 39.64 37.22 -1.13
CA GLY A 469 39.82 38.56 -1.69
C GLY A 469 38.62 38.96 -2.56
N ALA A 470 37.73 39.79 -2.01
CA ALA A 470 36.55 40.29 -2.72
C ALA A 470 36.82 41.66 -3.38
N ALA A 471 36.40 41.84 -4.63
CA ALA A 471 35.97 43.13 -5.20
C ALA A 471 35.36 42.93 -6.61
N ALA A 472 34.32 43.71 -6.92
CA ALA A 472 33.68 43.83 -8.23
C ALA A 472 32.96 45.20 -8.30
N PRO A 473 32.53 45.69 -9.48
CA PRO A 473 33.08 45.58 -10.84
C PRO A 473 33.46 47.02 -11.33
N PRO A 474 33.34 47.51 -12.60
CA PRO A 474 32.16 47.42 -13.50
C PRO A 474 32.43 47.34 -15.05
N GLU A 475 31.31 47.28 -15.78
CA GLU A 475 31.05 47.65 -17.21
C GLU A 475 31.45 46.74 -18.40
N ASP A 476 30.39 46.21 -19.02
CA ASP A 476 29.96 46.35 -20.43
C ASP A 476 30.88 46.01 -21.62
N GLY A 477 30.39 45.11 -22.47
CA GLY A 477 31.01 44.74 -23.75
C GLY A 477 30.21 43.70 -24.55
N PHE A 478 28.97 44.01 -24.92
CA PHE A 478 28.12 43.10 -25.71
C PHE A 478 28.69 42.82 -27.12
N LEU A 479 28.61 41.56 -27.56
CA LEU A 479 29.03 41.15 -28.90
C LEU A 479 28.14 41.74 -30.01
N SER A 480 28.73 41.97 -31.18
CA SER A 480 27.99 42.04 -32.45
C SER A 480 28.78 41.41 -33.61
N CYS A 481 28.01 40.85 -34.55
CA CYS A 481 28.38 39.92 -35.61
C CYS A 481 29.48 40.36 -36.59
N GLY A 482 30.23 39.38 -37.11
CA GLY A 482 31.07 39.52 -38.31
C GLY A 482 31.22 38.17 -39.05
N THR A 483 30.74 38.09 -40.29
CA THR A 483 30.68 36.87 -41.11
C THR A 483 31.98 36.59 -41.88
N SER A 484 32.28 35.31 -42.14
CA SER A 484 32.69 34.73 -43.45
C SER A 484 33.66 33.54 -43.30
N GLY A 485 33.65 32.61 -44.27
CA GLY A 485 34.75 31.65 -44.46
C GLY A 485 34.37 30.16 -44.48
N SER A 486 34.07 29.63 -45.66
CA SER A 486 34.21 28.21 -46.02
C SER A 486 34.61 28.19 -47.50
N PRO A 487 35.47 27.26 -47.97
CA PRO A 487 34.91 25.97 -48.43
C PRO A 487 35.82 24.70 -48.42
N LEU A 488 35.16 23.54 -48.32
CA LEU A 488 35.47 22.23 -48.98
C LEU A 488 36.68 21.38 -48.50
N PRO A 489 36.76 20.06 -48.84
CA PRO A 489 35.92 19.28 -49.77
C PRO A 489 35.26 17.98 -49.23
N MET A 490 34.49 17.35 -50.14
CA MET A 490 33.70 16.12 -49.99
C MET A 490 34.51 14.83 -49.80
N VAL A 491 33.88 13.81 -49.20
CA VAL A 491 33.81 12.45 -49.80
C VAL A 491 32.38 11.93 -49.62
N ALA A 492 31.78 11.42 -50.70
CA ALA A 492 30.49 10.71 -50.66
C ALA A 492 30.70 9.24 -51.04
N VAL A 493 30.02 8.33 -50.34
CA VAL A 493 29.94 6.91 -50.71
C VAL A 493 28.51 6.59 -51.12
N VAL A 494 28.35 6.16 -52.37
CA VAL A 494 27.07 5.71 -52.93
C VAL A 494 27.04 4.19 -52.93
N ALA A 495 25.93 3.59 -52.48
CA ALA A 495 25.63 2.18 -52.65
C ALA A 495 24.27 2.01 -53.36
N LEU A 496 24.22 1.08 -54.31
CA LEU A 496 23.12 0.91 -55.27
C LEU A 496 21.88 0.25 -54.66
N LEU A 497 20.71 0.59 -55.22
CA LEU A 497 19.51 -0.25 -55.17
C LEU A 497 19.05 -0.54 -56.61
N LEU A 498 19.06 -1.82 -57.00
CA LEU A 498 18.61 -2.31 -58.30
C LEU A 498 17.14 -2.73 -58.24
N LEU A 499 16.32 -2.18 -59.14
CA LEU A 499 14.92 -2.55 -59.32
C LEU A 499 14.80 -3.83 -60.17
N GLY A 500 14.22 -4.88 -59.60
CA GLY A 500 13.81 -6.09 -60.32
C GLY A 500 12.31 -6.08 -60.64
N LEU A 501 11.96 -6.02 -61.93
CA LEU A 501 10.57 -6.13 -62.41
C LEU A 501 10.22 -7.59 -62.74
N LEU A 502 9.05 -8.05 -62.28
CA LEU A 502 8.36 -9.23 -62.82
C LEU A 502 6.85 -8.96 -62.96
N PRO A 503 6.19 -9.43 -64.03
CA PRO A 503 4.81 -9.05 -64.34
C PRO A 503 3.76 -9.98 -63.71
N ARG A 504 2.56 -9.44 -63.46
CA ARG A 504 1.32 -10.21 -63.27
C ARG A 504 0.28 -9.73 -64.28
N GLY A 505 -0.35 -10.66 -64.99
CA GLY A 505 -1.47 -10.35 -65.87
C GLY A 505 -2.21 -11.60 -66.35
N ALA A 506 -3.38 -11.88 -65.76
CA ALA A 506 -4.36 -12.80 -66.32
C ALA A 506 -5.77 -12.59 -65.71
N ARG A 507 -6.79 -12.56 -66.60
CA ARG A 507 -8.25 -12.65 -66.36
C ARG A 507 -8.93 -11.40 -65.77
N ALA A 508 -9.76 -10.67 -66.53
CA ALA A 508 -11.08 -11.02 -67.12
C ALA A 508 -12.21 -10.79 -66.10
N SER A 509 -12.95 -9.67 -66.14
CA SER A 509 -14.02 -9.27 -67.09
C SER A 509 -15.39 -9.93 -66.84
N SER A 510 -16.33 -9.15 -66.30
CA SER A 510 -17.72 -9.09 -66.80
C SER A 510 -18.52 -8.00 -66.08
N ARG A 511 -19.20 -7.15 -66.87
CA ARG A 511 -20.57 -6.58 -66.74
C ARG A 511 -21.05 -6.14 -65.33
N SER A 512 -21.73 -5.00 -65.19
CA SER A 512 -22.55 -4.24 -66.17
C SER A 512 -22.36 -2.74 -66.05
#